data_AF-A0A9P3Z5E3-F1
#
_entry.id   AF-A0A9P3Z5E3-F1
#
_cell.length_a   1.000
_cell.length_b   1.000
_cell.length_c   1.000
_cell.angle_alpha   90.00
_cell.angle_beta   90.00
_cell.angle_gamma   90.00
#
_symmetry.space_group_name_H-M   'P 1'
#
loop_
_entity.id
_entity.type
_entity.pdbx_description
1 polymer ?
#
loop_
_entity_poly.entity_id
_entity_poly.type
_entity_poly.pdbx_seq_one_letter_code
_entity_poly.pdbx_strand_id
1 'polypeptide(L)'
;MEVYSSFSNIINFKRSNIPIQGIYKRYAILFDKIIFNRYGCPIGDHDLFTSLPEYISTFASDEEDFKQKLNLSKNKKFQDLFIDLWDLSENPEKLNHEASEYVSEHQSEMISKFSWGRTLIDKEMGIHNHDREYKAASIVWGDISSDLGFNFLLKNKYKSLHINFAPVVASAVNSAQHTSNIENLFTTDLIIPSFEELTWDQILELREDKYIKAFRKKYFSIEMNDKNIDLELNFDLDSALWDLALQIKPNITKSSMEAVLSNLPLPTVINPFGIYYGAREIIKNYKNKRNHSWIYFIQSAKNKT
;
A
#
# COMPACT_ATOMS: atom_id res chain seq x y z
N MET A 1 -7.57 -0.81 13.81
CA MET A 1 -7.93 0.23 12.84
C MET A 1 -7.70 -0.38 11.48
N GLU A 2 -8.75 -0.53 10.70
CA GLU A 2 -8.61 -0.93 9.30
C GLU A 2 -8.15 0.28 8.49
N VAL A 3 -7.13 0.07 7.67
CA VAL A 3 -6.55 1.11 6.81
C VAL A 3 -7.07 0.90 5.40
N TYR A 4 -7.70 1.93 4.85
CA TYR A 4 -8.29 1.92 3.52
C TYR A 4 -7.47 2.81 2.58
N SER A 5 -7.41 2.42 1.32
CA SER A 5 -6.95 3.30 0.25
C SER A 5 -7.85 3.14 -0.97
N SER A 6 -7.97 4.21 -1.75
CA SER A 6 -8.54 4.14 -3.10
C SER A 6 -7.43 3.89 -4.11
N PHE A 7 -7.70 3.00 -5.07
CA PHE A 7 -6.79 2.72 -6.18
C PHE A 7 -7.36 3.36 -7.44
N SER A 8 -6.55 4.23 -8.05
CA SER A 8 -6.86 4.85 -9.33
C SER A 8 -7.10 3.82 -10.42
N ASN A 9 -7.90 4.17 -11.42
CA ASN A 9 -8.03 3.31 -12.60
C ASN A 9 -6.63 2.95 -13.13
N ILE A 10 -6.40 1.66 -13.41
CA ILE A 10 -5.17 1.07 -13.95
C ILE A 10 -4.59 1.91 -15.11
N ILE A 11 -5.47 2.48 -15.95
CA ILE A 11 -5.06 3.30 -17.10
C ILE A 11 -4.24 4.52 -16.66
N ASN A 12 -4.55 5.14 -15.51
CA ASN A 12 -3.78 6.28 -15.00
C ASN A 12 -2.34 5.86 -14.61
N PHE A 13 -2.14 4.67 -14.06
CA PHE A 13 -0.80 4.13 -13.81
C PHE A 13 -0.06 3.80 -15.12
N LYS A 14 -0.75 3.26 -16.14
CA LYS A 14 -0.17 3.04 -17.47
C LYS A 14 0.28 4.35 -18.12
N ARG A 15 -0.51 5.42 -18.01
CA ARG A 15 -0.16 6.76 -18.53
C ARG A 15 1.10 7.36 -17.88
N SER A 16 1.43 6.89 -16.68
CA SER A 16 2.66 7.22 -15.95
C SER A 16 3.82 6.26 -16.22
N ASN A 17 3.66 5.26 -17.10
CA ASN A 17 4.64 4.20 -17.37
C ASN A 17 5.06 3.41 -16.12
N ILE A 18 4.11 3.19 -15.18
CA ILE A 18 4.38 2.48 -13.93
C ILE A 18 3.94 1.02 -14.05
N PRO A 19 4.79 0.03 -13.69
CA PRO A 19 4.40 -1.37 -13.62
C PRO A 19 3.30 -1.61 -12.58
N ILE A 20 2.12 -2.04 -13.03
CA ILE A 20 0.93 -2.19 -12.18
C ILE A 20 1.06 -3.36 -11.19
N GLN A 21 1.72 -4.44 -11.59
CA GLN A 21 1.89 -5.65 -10.78
C GLN A 21 2.54 -5.33 -9.43
N GLY A 22 3.67 -4.61 -9.46
CA GLY A 22 4.38 -4.18 -8.26
C GLY A 22 3.53 -3.27 -7.37
N ILE A 23 2.80 -2.32 -7.96
CA ILE A 23 1.90 -1.43 -7.19
C ILE A 23 0.82 -2.23 -6.45
N TYR A 24 0.19 -3.21 -7.10
CA TYR A 24 -0.83 -4.02 -6.42
C TYR A 24 -0.25 -4.81 -5.24
N LYS A 25 0.95 -5.38 -5.38
CA LYS A 25 1.62 -6.09 -4.28
C LYS A 25 1.92 -5.13 -3.12
N ARG A 26 2.41 -3.91 -3.40
CA ARG A 26 2.67 -2.88 -2.38
C ARG A 26 1.39 -2.44 -1.67
N TYR A 27 0.32 -2.15 -2.41
CA TYR A 27 -0.97 -1.78 -1.83
C TYR A 27 -1.53 -2.93 -0.97
N ALA A 28 -1.38 -4.18 -1.42
CA ALA A 28 -1.78 -5.34 -0.64
C ALA A 28 -1.00 -5.45 0.67
N ILE A 29 0.26 -5.02 0.75
CA ILE A 29 0.97 -4.99 2.03
C ILE A 29 0.51 -3.82 2.91
N LEU A 30 0.31 -2.64 2.33
CA LEU A 30 0.05 -1.41 3.08
C LEU A 30 -1.39 -1.27 3.61
N PHE A 31 -2.39 -1.79 2.89
CA PHE A 31 -3.80 -1.53 3.18
C PHE A 31 -4.58 -2.79 3.55
N ASP A 32 -5.56 -2.67 4.45
CA ASP A 32 -6.46 -3.79 4.77
C ASP A 32 -7.42 -4.07 3.61
N LYS A 33 -7.99 -2.99 3.04
CA LYS A 33 -8.90 -3.00 1.90
C LYS A 33 -8.53 -1.91 0.92
N ILE A 34 -8.72 -2.20 -0.36
CA ILE A 34 -8.44 -1.28 -1.48
C ILE A 34 -9.76 -1.04 -2.22
N ILE A 35 -10.24 0.20 -2.20
CA ILE A 35 -11.45 0.60 -2.95
C ILE A 35 -11.02 0.90 -4.38
N PHE A 36 -11.46 0.07 -5.32
CA PHE A 36 -11.05 0.18 -6.71
C PHE A 36 -12.00 1.08 -7.50
N ASN A 37 -11.47 2.11 -8.14
CA ASN A 37 -12.24 2.96 -9.05
C ASN A 37 -12.49 2.23 -10.38
N ARG A 38 -13.69 1.63 -10.53
CA ARG A 38 -14.14 0.93 -11.74
C ARG A 38 -14.45 1.89 -12.92
N TYR A 39 -14.50 3.21 -12.72
CA TYR A 39 -14.91 4.14 -13.78
C TYR A 39 -14.14 3.91 -15.09
N GLY A 40 -14.88 3.67 -16.18
CA GLY A 40 -14.32 3.42 -17.52
C GLY A 40 -13.69 2.04 -17.73
N CYS A 41 -13.73 1.14 -16.74
CA CYS A 41 -13.23 -0.23 -16.89
C CYS A 41 -14.27 -1.12 -17.58
N PRO A 42 -13.87 -2.00 -18.52
CA PRO A 42 -14.77 -2.90 -19.23
C PRO A 42 -15.15 -4.09 -18.33
N ILE A 43 -16.01 -3.85 -17.34
CA ILE A 43 -16.45 -4.87 -16.38
C ILE A 43 -17.99 -4.90 -16.29
N GLY A 44 -18.57 -6.02 -16.72
CA GLY A 44 -20.02 -6.22 -16.78
C GLY A 44 -20.40 -7.44 -17.63
N ASP A 45 -21.68 -7.78 -17.65
CA ASP A 45 -22.22 -8.99 -18.31
C ASP A 45 -21.98 -9.04 -19.84
N HIS A 46 -21.69 -7.88 -20.44
CA HIS A 46 -21.41 -7.73 -21.87
C HIS A 46 -20.03 -7.15 -22.18
N ASP A 47 -19.17 -7.04 -21.16
CA ASP A 47 -17.82 -6.51 -21.29
C ASP A 47 -16.76 -7.61 -21.34
N LEU A 48 -15.50 -7.20 -21.49
CA LEU A 48 -14.34 -8.10 -21.56
C LEU A 48 -14.13 -8.89 -20.26
N PHE A 49 -14.52 -8.34 -19.12
CA PHE A 49 -14.40 -8.99 -17.81
C PHE A 49 -15.77 -9.06 -17.14
N THR A 50 -16.07 -10.18 -16.49
CA THR A 50 -17.37 -10.38 -15.84
C THR A 50 -17.41 -9.81 -14.43
N SER A 51 -16.25 -9.63 -13.79
CA SER A 51 -16.15 -9.17 -12.42
C SER A 51 -14.84 -8.44 -12.12
N LEU A 52 -14.84 -7.66 -11.02
CA LEU A 52 -13.67 -6.93 -10.55
C LEU A 52 -12.46 -7.85 -10.27
N PRO A 53 -12.61 -9.01 -9.59
CA PRO A 53 -11.49 -9.92 -9.36
C PRO A 53 -10.84 -10.41 -10.65
N GLU A 54 -11.61 -10.69 -11.71
CA GLU A 54 -11.08 -11.10 -13.01
C GLU A 54 -10.25 -9.97 -13.64
N TYR A 55 -10.80 -8.75 -13.64
CA TYR A 55 -10.12 -7.56 -14.14
C TYR A 55 -8.78 -7.36 -13.42
N ILE A 56 -8.80 -7.27 -12.09
CA ILE A 56 -7.59 -7.01 -11.30
C ILE A 56 -6.58 -8.15 -11.44
N SER A 57 -7.02 -9.41 -11.37
CA SER A 57 -6.10 -10.57 -11.50
C SER A 57 -5.33 -10.56 -12.82
N THR A 58 -5.95 -10.07 -13.90
CA THR A 58 -5.34 -9.99 -15.24
C THR A 58 -4.16 -9.02 -15.31
N PHE A 59 -4.22 -7.95 -14.52
CA PHE A 59 -3.15 -6.94 -14.43
C PHE A 59 -2.21 -7.14 -13.25
N ALA A 60 -2.62 -7.91 -12.25
CA ALA A 60 -1.83 -8.22 -11.07
C ALA A 60 -0.90 -9.44 -11.27
N SER A 61 -1.25 -10.35 -12.18
CA SER A 61 -0.49 -11.57 -12.44
C SER A 61 0.64 -11.36 -13.44
N ASP A 62 1.76 -12.04 -13.19
CA ASP A 62 2.96 -12.08 -14.04
C ASP A 62 2.87 -13.18 -15.12
N GLU A 63 1.82 -14.01 -15.08
CA GLU A 63 1.60 -15.10 -16.02
C GLU A 63 1.34 -14.58 -17.44
N GLU A 64 1.74 -15.32 -18.47
CA GLU A 64 1.41 -14.95 -19.85
C GLU A 64 0.03 -15.45 -20.27
N ASP A 65 -0.36 -16.64 -19.79
CA ASP A 65 -1.64 -17.25 -20.16
C ASP A 65 -2.81 -16.65 -19.40
N PHE A 66 -3.83 -16.22 -20.15
CA PHE A 66 -5.03 -15.59 -19.59
C PHE A 66 -5.75 -16.50 -18.58
N LYS A 67 -5.82 -17.81 -18.83
CA LYS A 67 -6.49 -18.72 -17.87
C LYS A 67 -5.72 -18.84 -16.56
N GLN A 68 -4.39 -18.79 -16.61
CA GLN A 68 -3.55 -18.81 -15.41
C GLN A 68 -3.68 -17.51 -14.62
N LYS A 69 -3.77 -16.35 -15.29
CA LYS A 69 -4.06 -15.07 -14.62
C LYS A 69 -5.36 -15.11 -13.81
N LEU A 70 -6.41 -15.72 -14.38
CA LEU A 70 -7.71 -15.88 -13.72
C LEU A 70 -7.70 -16.87 -12.55
N ASN A 71 -6.63 -17.62 -12.28
CA ASN A 71 -6.59 -18.44 -11.07
C ASN A 71 -6.55 -17.58 -9.81
N LEU A 72 -5.85 -16.44 -9.86
CA LEU A 72 -5.79 -15.51 -8.75
C LEU A 72 -7.16 -14.89 -8.44
N SER A 73 -8.00 -14.68 -9.48
CA SER A 73 -9.36 -14.17 -9.28
C SER A 73 -10.25 -15.09 -8.45
N LYS A 74 -9.92 -16.39 -8.35
CA LYS A 74 -10.67 -17.39 -7.56
C LYS A 74 -10.24 -17.44 -6.09
N ASN A 75 -9.11 -16.81 -5.74
CA ASN A 75 -8.61 -16.81 -4.37
C ASN A 75 -9.42 -15.83 -3.51
N LYS A 76 -10.16 -16.34 -2.52
CA LYS A 76 -11.00 -15.50 -1.63
C LYS A 76 -10.21 -14.42 -0.91
N LYS A 77 -9.00 -14.71 -0.43
CA LYS A 77 -8.16 -13.71 0.27
C LYS A 77 -7.76 -12.56 -0.66
N PHE A 78 -7.57 -12.87 -1.95
CA PHE A 78 -7.30 -11.87 -2.99
C PHE A 78 -8.57 -11.07 -3.33
N GLN A 79 -9.71 -11.73 -3.52
CA GLN A 79 -11.00 -11.05 -3.75
C GLN A 79 -11.32 -10.09 -2.60
N ASP A 80 -11.18 -10.56 -1.36
CA ASP A 80 -11.46 -9.77 -0.16
C ASP A 80 -10.58 -8.53 -0.04
N LEU A 81 -9.45 -8.44 -0.74
CA LEU A 81 -8.60 -7.26 -0.72
C LEU A 81 -9.26 -6.07 -1.44
N PHE A 82 -9.97 -6.32 -2.53
CA PHE A 82 -10.48 -5.29 -3.42
C PHE A 82 -11.98 -5.12 -3.27
N ILE A 83 -12.40 -3.90 -2.97
CA ILE A 83 -13.80 -3.51 -2.88
C ILE A 83 -14.12 -2.73 -4.15
N ASP A 84 -15.18 -3.12 -4.86
CA ASP A 84 -15.66 -2.32 -5.96
C ASP A 84 -16.25 -1.02 -5.41
N LEU A 85 -15.83 0.11 -5.96
CA LEU A 85 -16.39 1.41 -5.59
C LEU A 85 -17.91 1.45 -5.77
N TRP A 86 -18.43 0.78 -6.80
CA TRP A 86 -19.87 0.73 -7.05
C TRP A 86 -20.63 -0.11 -6.02
N ASP A 87 -19.99 -1.07 -5.36
CA ASP A 87 -20.61 -1.84 -4.27
C ASP A 87 -20.80 -1.01 -2.99
N LEU A 88 -20.20 0.19 -2.91
CA LEU A 88 -20.36 1.12 -1.79
C LEU A 88 -21.63 1.98 -1.90
N SER A 89 -22.38 1.88 -2.99
CA SER A 89 -23.61 2.65 -3.23
C SER A 89 -24.68 1.80 -3.89
N GLU A 90 -25.91 1.88 -3.40
CA GLU A 90 -27.06 1.24 -4.07
C GLU A 90 -27.35 1.84 -5.46
N ASN A 91 -26.85 3.05 -5.73
CA ASN A 91 -26.95 3.71 -7.02
C ASN A 91 -25.57 4.21 -7.48
N PRO A 92 -24.89 3.47 -8.37
CA PRO A 92 -23.58 3.86 -8.92
C PRO A 92 -23.60 5.17 -9.72
N GLU A 93 -24.67 5.45 -10.46
CA GLU A 93 -24.77 6.70 -11.24
C GLU A 93 -24.82 7.92 -10.34
N LYS A 94 -25.58 7.82 -9.23
CA LYS A 94 -25.62 8.86 -8.21
C LYS A 94 -24.25 9.05 -7.56
N LEU A 95 -23.52 7.96 -7.29
CA LEU A 95 -22.17 8.04 -6.72
C LEU A 95 -21.19 8.76 -7.67
N ASN A 96 -21.28 8.49 -8.98
CA ASN A 96 -20.47 9.19 -9.98
C ASN A 96 -20.80 10.69 -10.02
N HIS A 97 -22.08 11.06 -9.94
CA HIS A 97 -22.51 12.45 -9.88
C HIS A 97 -22.01 13.15 -8.61
N GLU A 98 -22.21 12.54 -7.43
CA GLU A 98 -21.70 13.06 -6.15
C GLU A 98 -20.18 13.28 -6.21
N ALA A 99 -19.41 12.34 -6.77
CA ALA A 99 -17.96 12.47 -6.89
C ALA A 99 -17.55 13.65 -7.79
N SER A 100 -18.32 13.93 -8.86
CA SER A 100 -18.04 15.06 -9.75
C SER A 100 -18.16 16.42 -9.05
N GLU A 101 -19.00 16.53 -8.01
CA GLU A 101 -19.14 17.75 -7.21
C GLU A 101 -17.89 18.07 -6.36
N TYR A 102 -17.03 17.08 -6.11
CA TYR A 102 -15.76 17.28 -5.39
C TYR A 102 -14.62 17.78 -6.29
N VAL A 103 -14.84 17.88 -7.60
CA VAL A 103 -13.87 18.46 -8.55
C VAL A 103 -14.25 19.92 -8.80
N SER A 104 -13.46 20.85 -8.30
CA SER A 104 -13.72 22.28 -8.50
C SER A 104 -13.59 22.68 -9.98
N GLU A 105 -14.28 23.75 -10.38
CA GLU A 105 -14.19 24.29 -11.74
C GLU A 105 -12.74 24.58 -12.15
N HIS A 106 -11.94 25.16 -11.25
CA HIS A 106 -10.52 25.39 -11.47
C HIS A 106 -9.74 24.08 -11.73
N GLN A 107 -9.96 23.03 -10.94
CA GLN A 107 -9.32 21.73 -11.16
C GLN A 107 -9.77 21.11 -12.48
N SER A 108 -11.06 21.19 -12.81
CA SER A 108 -11.61 20.71 -14.08
C SER A 108 -10.95 21.39 -15.29
N GLU A 109 -10.74 22.71 -15.24
CA GLU A 109 -10.02 23.46 -16.28
C GLU A 109 -8.55 23.03 -16.40
N MET A 110 -7.86 22.84 -15.27
CA MET A 110 -6.47 22.36 -15.29
C MET A 110 -6.36 20.96 -15.90
N ILE A 111 -7.24 20.04 -15.49
CA ILE A 111 -7.29 18.67 -16.04
C ILE A 111 -7.62 18.71 -17.54
N SER A 112 -8.52 19.60 -17.98
CA SER A 112 -8.86 19.78 -19.40
C SER A 112 -7.65 20.21 -20.21
N LYS A 113 -6.95 21.28 -19.78
CA LYS A 113 -5.71 21.75 -20.42
C LYS A 113 -4.63 20.67 -20.45
N PHE A 114 -4.46 19.95 -19.34
CA PHE A 114 -3.52 18.83 -19.23
C PHE A 114 -3.85 17.70 -20.22
N SER A 115 -5.13 17.31 -20.30
CA SER A 115 -5.61 16.22 -21.16
C SER A 115 -5.36 16.53 -22.64
N TRP A 116 -5.59 17.79 -23.05
CA TRP A 116 -5.23 18.28 -24.38
C TRP A 116 -3.72 18.22 -24.64
N GLY A 117 -2.91 18.68 -23.68
CA GLY A 117 -1.44 18.64 -23.78
C GLY A 117 -0.89 17.21 -23.86
N ARG A 118 -1.48 16.24 -23.15
CA ARG A 118 -1.08 14.84 -23.19
C ARG A 118 -1.44 14.17 -24.52
N THR A 119 -2.61 14.50 -25.09
CA THR A 119 -3.05 14.04 -26.41
C THR A 119 -2.17 14.60 -27.54
N LEU A 120 -1.54 15.76 -27.35
CA LEU A 120 -0.55 16.34 -28.26
C LEU A 120 0.77 15.55 -28.32
N ILE A 121 1.12 14.77 -27.28
CA ILE A 121 2.29 13.87 -27.30
C ILE A 121 2.01 12.61 -28.13
N ASP A 122 0.75 12.17 -28.20
CA ASP A 122 0.32 11.08 -29.10
C ASP A 122 0.34 11.48 -30.60
N LYS A 123 0.47 12.79 -30.92
CA LYS A 123 0.56 13.30 -32.32
C LYS A 123 1.89 13.01 -33.01
N GLU A 124 2.95 12.63 -32.31
CA GLU A 124 4.19 12.18 -32.97
C GLU A 124 4.01 10.83 -33.72
N MET A 125 2.84 10.16 -33.59
CA MET A 125 2.48 8.94 -34.34
C MET A 125 1.60 9.14 -35.60
N GLY A 126 1.42 10.38 -36.09
CA GLY A 126 1.01 10.60 -37.48
C GLY A 126 -0.45 10.24 -37.88
N ILE A 127 -1.45 10.56 -37.06
CA ILE A 127 -2.87 10.46 -37.46
C ILE A 127 -3.62 11.75 -37.11
N HIS A 128 -3.93 12.57 -38.12
CA HIS A 128 -4.84 13.71 -37.98
C HIS A 128 -6.30 13.24 -38.10
N ASN A 129 -6.96 13.04 -36.96
CA ASN A 129 -8.42 12.89 -36.90
C ASN A 129 -8.93 13.58 -35.64
N HIS A 130 -9.47 14.79 -35.81
CA HIS A 130 -9.91 15.64 -34.70
C HIS A 130 -10.91 14.93 -33.78
N ASP A 131 -11.87 14.15 -34.30
CA ASP A 131 -12.85 13.43 -33.48
C ASP A 131 -12.21 12.39 -32.56
N ARG A 132 -11.14 11.75 -33.02
CA ARG A 132 -10.36 10.80 -32.20
C ARG A 132 -9.54 11.53 -31.14
N GLU A 133 -9.00 12.71 -31.46
CA GLU A 133 -8.27 13.56 -30.50
C GLU A 133 -9.21 14.10 -29.41
N TYR A 134 -10.39 14.61 -29.77
CA TYR A 134 -11.41 15.05 -28.81
C TYR A 134 -11.87 13.90 -27.91
N LYS A 135 -12.12 12.71 -28.49
CA LYS A 135 -12.52 11.53 -27.73
C LYS A 135 -11.40 11.07 -26.79
N ALA A 136 -10.15 11.07 -27.24
CA ALA A 136 -9.00 10.70 -26.41
C ALA A 136 -8.81 11.70 -25.25
N ALA A 137 -8.84 13.00 -25.52
CA ALA A 137 -8.74 14.03 -24.50
C ALA A 137 -9.90 13.94 -23.49
N SER A 138 -11.12 13.66 -23.96
CA SER A 138 -12.30 13.45 -23.10
C SER A 138 -12.17 12.22 -22.20
N ILE A 139 -11.62 11.11 -22.72
CA ILE A 139 -11.35 9.90 -21.91
C ILE A 139 -10.31 10.21 -20.82
N VAL A 140 -9.20 10.88 -21.18
CA VAL A 140 -8.16 11.27 -20.21
C VAL A 140 -8.74 12.19 -19.14
N TRP A 141 -9.55 13.18 -19.55
CA TRP A 141 -10.21 14.10 -18.63
C TRP A 141 -11.15 13.36 -17.68
N GLY A 142 -11.95 12.42 -18.19
CA GLY A 142 -12.88 11.62 -17.38
C GLY A 142 -12.16 10.71 -16.38
N ASP A 143 -11.09 10.05 -16.79
CA ASP A 143 -10.30 9.16 -15.94
C ASP A 143 -9.57 9.90 -14.81
N ILE A 144 -9.04 11.09 -15.10
CA ILE A 144 -8.35 11.91 -14.08
C ILE A 144 -9.37 12.57 -13.14
N SER A 145 -10.45 13.13 -13.69
CA SER A 145 -11.49 13.82 -12.91
C SER A 145 -12.25 12.85 -11.99
N SER A 146 -12.60 11.66 -12.50
CA SER A 146 -13.24 10.63 -11.68
C SER A 146 -12.33 10.20 -10.52
N ASP A 147 -11.05 9.96 -10.79
CA ASP A 147 -10.11 9.57 -9.75
C ASP A 147 -9.97 10.64 -8.66
N LEU A 148 -9.84 11.90 -9.06
CA LEU A 148 -9.79 13.03 -8.13
C LEU A 148 -11.07 13.13 -7.28
N GLY A 149 -12.23 13.13 -7.94
CA GLY A 149 -13.53 13.25 -7.30
C GLY A 149 -13.82 12.13 -6.30
N PHE A 150 -13.54 10.87 -6.68
CA PHE A 150 -13.75 9.73 -5.81
C PHE A 150 -12.81 9.72 -4.61
N ASN A 151 -11.54 10.04 -4.80
CA ASN A 151 -10.60 10.11 -3.68
C ASN A 151 -11.06 11.14 -2.62
N PHE A 152 -11.52 12.33 -3.05
CA PHE A 152 -12.03 13.34 -2.12
C PHE A 152 -13.37 12.96 -1.49
N LEU A 153 -14.31 12.42 -2.26
CA LEU A 153 -15.58 11.89 -1.75
C LEU A 153 -15.34 10.82 -0.67
N LEU A 154 -14.49 9.83 -0.98
CA LEU A 154 -14.16 8.75 -0.06
C LEU A 154 -13.42 9.26 1.16
N LYS A 155 -12.52 10.24 1.03
CA LYS A 155 -11.80 10.82 2.17
C LYS A 155 -12.73 11.55 3.13
N ASN A 156 -13.78 12.18 2.60
CA ASN A 156 -14.83 12.79 3.41
C ASN A 156 -15.67 11.72 4.15
N LYS A 157 -15.98 10.59 3.49
CA LYS A 157 -16.75 9.47 4.08
C LYS A 157 -15.92 8.65 5.09
N TYR A 158 -14.65 8.41 4.82
CA TYR A 158 -13.77 7.53 5.59
C TYR A 158 -12.53 8.29 6.10
N LYS A 159 -12.53 8.68 7.38
CA LYS A 159 -11.43 9.46 7.98
C LYS A 159 -10.07 8.74 7.89
N SER A 160 -10.06 7.42 7.99
CA SER A 160 -8.85 6.57 7.90
C SER A 160 -8.44 6.22 6.46
N LEU A 161 -9.08 6.79 5.44
CA LEU A 161 -8.67 6.59 4.05
C LEU A 161 -7.37 7.35 3.76
N HIS A 162 -6.41 6.67 3.15
CA HIS A 162 -5.21 7.26 2.57
C HIS A 162 -5.43 7.45 1.06
N ILE A 163 -5.44 8.71 0.63
CA ILE A 163 -5.50 9.08 -0.79
C ILE A 163 -4.14 8.80 -1.41
N ASN A 164 -4.12 8.04 -2.49
CA ASN A 164 -2.93 7.78 -3.27
C ASN A 164 -3.25 8.01 -4.74
N PHE A 165 -2.81 9.16 -5.27
CA PHE A 165 -3.01 9.45 -6.69
C PHE A 165 -1.95 8.76 -7.55
N ALA A 166 -2.38 8.21 -8.68
CA ALA A 166 -1.46 7.94 -9.78
C ALA A 166 -0.70 9.23 -10.15
N PRO A 167 0.61 9.18 -10.48
CA PRO A 167 1.40 10.40 -10.71
C PRO A 167 0.86 11.32 -11.81
N VAL A 168 0.18 10.77 -12.82
CA VAL A 168 -0.50 11.57 -13.86
C VAL A 168 -1.63 12.43 -13.29
N VAL A 169 -2.37 11.92 -12.30
CA VAL A 169 -3.50 12.63 -11.68
C VAL A 169 -2.97 13.78 -10.84
N ALA A 170 -1.95 13.52 -10.02
CA ALA A 170 -1.33 14.56 -9.21
C ALA A 170 -0.65 15.65 -10.05
N SER A 171 -0.03 15.26 -11.17
CA SER A 171 0.57 16.20 -12.14
C SER A 171 -0.50 17.09 -12.79
N ALA A 172 -1.66 16.52 -13.13
CA ALA A 172 -2.74 17.25 -13.79
C ALA A 172 -3.34 18.37 -12.92
N VAL A 173 -3.28 18.22 -11.60
CA VAL A 173 -3.76 19.25 -10.65
C VAL A 173 -2.64 19.99 -9.92
N ASN A 174 -1.39 19.85 -10.36
CA ASN A 174 -0.20 20.41 -9.70
C ASN A 174 -0.15 20.11 -8.18
N SER A 175 -0.74 18.99 -7.75
CA SER A 175 -0.80 18.62 -6.34
C SER A 175 0.45 17.85 -5.94
N ALA A 176 1.58 18.55 -5.85
CA ALA A 176 2.83 17.95 -5.34
C ALA A 176 2.67 17.36 -3.92
N GLN A 177 1.65 17.79 -3.16
CA GLN A 177 1.35 17.34 -1.80
C GLN A 177 0.61 15.97 -1.73
N HIS A 178 0.18 15.39 -2.85
CA HIS A 178 -0.63 14.16 -2.86
C HIS A 178 -0.12 13.06 -3.80
N THR A 179 1.08 13.20 -4.36
CA THR A 179 1.79 12.06 -4.97
C THR A 179 2.26 11.11 -3.87
N SER A 180 1.58 9.98 -3.71
CA SER A 180 2.12 8.90 -2.90
C SER A 180 3.34 8.34 -3.64
N ASN A 181 4.53 8.32 -3.03
CA ASN A 181 5.72 7.69 -3.62
C ASN A 181 5.64 6.15 -3.61
N ILE A 182 4.44 5.55 -3.61
CA ILE A 182 4.25 4.11 -3.44
C ILE A 182 4.95 3.33 -4.56
N GLU A 183 5.03 3.89 -5.77
CA GLU A 183 5.78 3.33 -6.88
C GLU A 183 7.28 3.15 -6.60
N ASN A 184 7.85 4.00 -5.76
CA ASN A 184 9.26 3.97 -5.39
C ASN A 184 9.49 3.28 -4.05
N LEU A 185 8.45 2.71 -3.42
CA LEU A 185 8.61 2.04 -2.13
C LEU A 185 9.13 0.62 -2.30
N PHE A 186 10.00 0.23 -1.37
CA PHE A 186 10.51 -1.13 -1.26
C PHE A 186 11.18 -1.64 -2.55
N THR A 187 11.87 -0.75 -3.25
CA THR A 187 12.64 -1.08 -4.47
C THR A 187 14.14 -1.22 -4.18
N THR A 188 14.55 -1.22 -2.90
CA THR A 188 15.97 -1.19 -2.49
C THR A 188 16.41 -2.51 -1.85
N ASP A 189 17.27 -3.26 -2.54
CA ASP A 189 17.66 -4.64 -2.19
C ASP A 189 18.45 -4.81 -0.88
N LEU A 190 18.96 -3.73 -0.29
CA LEU A 190 19.99 -3.88 0.75
C LEU A 190 19.44 -4.29 2.12
N ILE A 191 18.18 -3.96 2.47
CA ILE A 191 17.62 -4.33 3.79
C ILE A 191 16.12 -4.70 3.74
N ILE A 192 15.31 -4.01 2.93
CA ILE A 192 13.89 -4.34 2.73
C ILE A 192 13.77 -5.15 1.42
N PRO A 193 13.18 -6.35 1.42
CA PRO A 193 13.04 -7.12 0.19
C PRO A 193 12.17 -6.39 -0.83
N SER A 194 12.48 -6.55 -2.12
CA SER A 194 11.62 -6.10 -3.20
C SER A 194 10.31 -6.91 -3.18
N PHE A 195 9.20 -6.27 -2.86
CA PHE A 195 7.89 -6.95 -2.89
C PHE A 195 7.43 -7.27 -4.30
N GLU A 196 8.08 -6.72 -5.34
CA GLU A 196 7.79 -7.07 -6.73
C GLU A 196 8.19 -8.51 -7.05
N GLU A 197 9.28 -9.00 -6.43
CA GLU A 197 9.81 -10.35 -6.64
C GLU A 197 8.98 -11.45 -5.96
N LEU A 198 8.14 -11.07 -4.99
CA LEU A 198 7.30 -12.02 -4.27
C LEU A 198 6.09 -12.44 -5.11
N THR A 199 5.76 -13.72 -5.06
CA THR A 199 4.52 -14.25 -5.65
C THR A 199 3.29 -13.78 -4.86
N TRP A 200 2.11 -13.80 -5.50
CA TRP A 200 0.87 -13.42 -4.83
C TRP A 200 0.54 -14.30 -3.62
N ASP A 201 0.86 -15.59 -3.65
CA ASP A 201 0.66 -16.47 -2.50
C ASP A 201 1.51 -16.04 -1.30
N GLN A 202 2.77 -15.64 -1.54
CA GLN A 202 3.66 -15.10 -0.51
C GLN A 202 3.15 -13.76 0.04
N ILE A 203 2.64 -12.87 -0.82
CA ILE A 203 2.04 -11.59 -0.42
C ILE A 203 0.81 -11.83 0.47
N LEU A 204 -0.07 -12.76 0.09
CA LEU A 204 -1.26 -13.12 0.87
C LEU A 204 -0.90 -13.76 2.21
N GLU A 205 0.17 -14.55 2.28
CA GLU A 205 0.68 -15.11 3.53
C GLU A 205 1.29 -14.02 4.43
N LEU A 206 2.07 -13.09 3.87
CA LEU A 206 2.61 -11.94 4.63
C LEU A 206 1.52 -11.05 5.21
N ARG A 207 0.36 -10.94 4.54
CA ARG A 207 -0.80 -10.23 5.08
C ARG A 207 -1.34 -10.82 6.39
N GLU A 208 -1.06 -12.09 6.65
CA GLU A 208 -1.46 -12.79 7.87
C GLU A 208 -0.38 -12.73 8.97
N ASP A 209 0.77 -12.11 8.69
CA ASP A 209 1.84 -11.94 9.68
C ASP A 209 1.34 -11.09 10.86
N LYS A 210 1.55 -11.62 12.08
CA LYS A 210 1.14 -10.98 13.34
C LYS A 210 1.71 -9.56 13.54
N TYR A 211 2.77 -9.20 12.83
CA TYR A 211 3.46 -7.92 12.91
C TYR A 211 3.08 -6.93 11.80
N ILE A 212 2.24 -7.30 10.82
CA ILE A 212 1.86 -6.40 9.72
C ILE A 212 1.26 -5.07 10.21
N LYS A 213 0.47 -5.11 11.29
CA LYS A 213 -0.12 -3.90 11.88
C LYS A 213 0.94 -2.97 12.47
N ALA A 214 2.01 -3.52 13.03
CA ALA A 214 3.12 -2.73 13.54
C ALA A 214 3.91 -2.10 12.39
N PHE A 215 4.14 -2.85 11.32
CA PHE A 215 4.77 -2.36 10.09
C PHE A 215 3.98 -1.20 9.46
N ARG A 216 2.68 -1.37 9.21
CA ARG A 216 1.81 -0.31 8.69
C ARG A 216 1.82 0.94 9.56
N LYS A 217 1.76 0.77 10.88
CA LYS A 217 1.82 1.91 11.82
C LYS A 217 3.16 2.68 11.68
N LYS A 218 4.27 1.97 11.50
CA LYS A 218 5.58 2.60 11.27
C LYS A 218 5.59 3.34 9.94
N TYR A 219 5.15 2.70 8.86
CA TYR A 219 5.03 3.32 7.54
C TYR A 219 4.22 4.64 7.58
N PHE A 220 2.98 4.59 8.08
CA PHE A 220 2.11 5.78 8.12
C PHE A 220 2.60 6.86 9.09
N SER A 221 3.45 6.53 10.07
CA SER A 221 4.09 7.53 10.93
C SER A 221 5.18 8.33 10.21
N ILE A 222 5.80 7.74 9.17
CA ILE A 222 6.82 8.39 8.35
C ILE A 222 6.17 9.20 7.24
N GLU A 223 5.13 8.65 6.59
CA GLU A 223 4.36 9.31 5.52
C GLU A 223 3.88 10.72 5.93
N MET A 224 3.52 10.93 7.20
CA MET A 224 3.07 12.22 7.72
C MET A 224 4.15 13.33 7.78
N ASN A 225 5.42 13.03 7.54
CA ASN A 225 6.54 13.95 7.78
C ASN A 225 7.21 14.50 6.50
N ASP A 226 6.61 14.34 5.32
CA ASP A 226 7.13 14.81 4.00
C ASP A 226 8.56 14.33 3.66
N LYS A 227 9.03 13.26 4.32
CA LYS A 227 10.35 12.68 4.08
C LYS A 227 10.28 11.59 3.00
N ASN A 228 11.42 11.30 2.38
CA ASN A 228 11.55 10.11 1.54
C ASN A 228 11.38 8.85 2.42
N ILE A 229 10.24 8.17 2.25
CA ILE A 229 9.81 7.07 3.12
C ILE A 229 10.80 5.91 3.07
N ASP A 230 11.30 5.54 1.90
CA ASP A 230 12.20 4.40 1.73
C ASP A 230 13.56 4.64 2.41
N LEU A 231 14.10 5.86 2.31
CA LEU A 231 15.34 6.21 3.00
C LEU A 231 15.16 6.21 4.52
N GLU A 232 14.07 6.79 5.02
CA GLU A 232 13.81 6.84 6.47
C GLU A 232 13.54 5.43 7.02
N LEU A 233 12.77 4.60 6.31
CA LEU A 233 12.45 3.25 6.76
C LEU A 233 13.69 2.35 6.76
N ASN A 234 14.59 2.51 5.78
CA ASN A 234 15.90 1.84 5.78
C ASN A 234 16.80 2.31 6.92
N PHE A 235 16.87 3.63 7.17
CA PHE A 235 17.66 4.18 8.28
C PHE A 235 17.15 3.69 9.64
N ASP A 236 15.83 3.74 9.85
CA ASP A 236 15.19 3.24 11.06
C ASP A 236 15.40 1.74 11.25
N LEU A 237 15.43 0.98 10.15
CA LEU A 237 15.67 -0.46 10.18
C LEU A 237 17.10 -0.78 10.59
N ASP A 238 18.09 -0.11 9.98
CA ASP A 238 19.49 -0.26 10.37
C ASP A 238 19.70 0.09 11.84
N SER A 239 19.20 1.25 12.29
CA SER A 239 19.29 1.66 13.70
C SER A 239 18.67 0.63 14.63
N ALA A 240 17.51 0.10 14.26
CA ALA A 240 16.80 -0.84 15.12
C ALA A 240 17.41 -2.25 15.12
N LEU A 241 18.06 -2.66 14.01
CA LEU A 241 18.88 -3.87 13.96
C LEU A 241 20.12 -3.74 14.87
N TRP A 242 20.79 -2.59 14.86
CA TRP A 242 21.90 -2.30 15.79
C TRP A 242 21.45 -2.29 17.25
N ASP A 243 20.30 -1.69 17.55
CA ASP A 243 19.72 -1.72 18.89
C ASP A 243 19.39 -3.14 19.35
N LEU A 244 18.80 -3.97 18.47
CA LEU A 244 18.56 -5.39 18.77
C LEU A 244 19.88 -6.13 19.00
N ALA A 245 20.90 -5.89 18.19
CA ALA A 245 22.23 -6.49 18.34
C ALA A 245 22.88 -6.10 19.69
N LEU A 246 22.76 -4.84 20.12
CA LEU A 246 23.23 -4.38 21.42
C LEU A 246 22.49 -5.04 22.58
N GLN A 247 21.19 -5.34 22.42
CA GLN A 247 20.38 -5.95 23.47
C GLN A 247 20.63 -7.46 23.66
N ILE A 248 21.04 -8.15 22.60
CA ILE A 248 21.43 -9.58 22.64
C ILE A 248 22.91 -9.77 22.94
N LYS A 249 23.71 -8.69 22.93
CA LYS A 249 25.14 -8.75 23.25
C LYS A 249 25.35 -9.44 24.62
N PRO A 250 26.05 -10.59 24.65
CA PRO A 250 26.19 -11.35 25.87
C PRO A 250 26.98 -10.53 26.91
N ASN A 251 26.38 -10.34 28.08
CA ASN A 251 27.08 -9.86 29.26
C ASN A 251 27.19 -11.00 30.25
N ILE A 252 28.27 -11.79 30.08
CA ILE A 252 28.54 -13.01 30.86
C ILE A 252 28.58 -12.69 32.35
N THR A 253 29.22 -11.58 32.74
CA THR A 253 29.33 -11.14 34.13
C THR A 253 27.97 -10.88 34.76
N LYS A 254 27.09 -10.17 34.04
CA LYS A 254 25.73 -9.88 34.49
C LYS A 254 24.89 -11.16 34.60
N SER A 255 24.99 -12.05 33.62
CA SER A 255 24.22 -13.29 33.57
C SER A 255 24.63 -14.25 34.70
N SER A 256 25.94 -14.38 34.95
CA SER A 256 26.47 -15.17 36.06
C SER A 256 26.03 -14.62 37.43
N MET A 257 26.05 -13.30 37.61
CA MET A 257 25.61 -12.68 38.86
C MET A 257 24.10 -12.86 39.09
N GLU A 258 23.28 -12.79 38.04
CA GLU A 258 21.85 -13.04 38.09
C GLU A 258 21.54 -14.49 38.46
N ALA A 259 22.27 -15.46 37.90
CA ALA A 259 22.13 -16.87 38.24
C ALA A 259 22.50 -17.15 39.71
N VAL A 260 23.57 -16.54 40.22
CA VAL A 260 24.00 -16.69 41.62
C VAL A 260 22.97 -16.06 42.58
N LEU A 261 22.52 -14.83 42.30
CA LEU A 261 21.56 -14.13 43.17
C LEU A 261 20.17 -14.78 43.16
N SER A 262 19.76 -15.38 42.03
CA SER A 262 18.49 -16.09 41.90
C SER A 262 18.45 -17.45 42.59
N ASN A 263 19.61 -18.00 42.95
CA ASN A 263 19.74 -19.28 43.65
C ASN A 263 20.21 -19.15 45.11
N LEU A 264 20.35 -17.92 45.63
CA LEU A 264 20.66 -17.71 47.05
C LEU A 264 19.51 -18.26 47.92
N PRO A 265 19.78 -19.16 48.89
CA PRO A 265 18.78 -19.67 49.80
C PRO A 265 18.37 -18.54 50.76
N LEU A 266 17.24 -17.90 50.49
CA LEU A 266 16.65 -16.89 51.34
C LEU A 266 15.59 -17.53 52.26
N PRO A 267 15.33 -16.98 53.46
CA PRO A 267 14.33 -17.50 54.40
C PRO A 267 12.87 -17.37 53.91
N THR A 268 12.65 -16.94 52.66
CA THR A 268 11.34 -16.71 52.05
C THR A 268 11.02 -17.82 51.04
N VAL A 269 9.76 -18.26 50.99
CA VAL A 269 9.27 -19.31 50.06
C VAL A 269 9.47 -18.93 48.58
N ILE A 270 9.58 -17.64 48.29
CA ILE A 270 9.85 -17.11 46.96
C ILE A 270 11.12 -16.26 47.01
N ASN A 271 12.05 -16.46 46.07
CA ASN A 271 13.26 -15.65 45.96
C ASN A 271 12.93 -14.28 45.31
N PRO A 272 13.00 -13.15 46.03
CA PRO A 272 12.68 -11.82 45.50
C PRO A 272 13.58 -11.41 44.31
N PHE A 273 14.82 -11.90 44.24
CA PHE A 273 15.70 -11.63 43.10
C PHE A 273 15.22 -12.36 41.84
N GLY A 274 14.75 -13.60 41.98
CA GLY A 274 14.14 -14.34 40.87
C GLY A 274 12.90 -13.65 40.31
N ILE A 275 12.02 -13.14 41.19
CA ILE A 275 10.85 -12.34 40.78
C ILE A 275 11.30 -11.05 40.08
N TYR A 276 12.27 -10.34 40.66
CA TYR A 276 12.76 -9.08 40.10
C TYR A 276 13.37 -9.27 38.70
N TYR A 277 14.22 -10.27 38.51
CA TYR A 277 14.83 -10.54 37.22
C TYR A 277 13.81 -11.03 36.19
N GLY A 278 12.88 -11.89 36.59
CA GLY A 278 11.76 -12.30 35.73
C GLY A 278 10.88 -11.10 35.32
N ALA A 279 10.52 -10.23 36.25
CA ALA A 279 9.76 -9.01 35.97
C ALA A 279 10.53 -8.06 35.04
N ARG A 280 11.84 -7.90 35.25
CA ARG A 280 12.70 -7.06 34.41
C ARG A 280 12.83 -7.62 32.99
N GLU A 281 12.93 -8.94 32.82
CA GLU A 281 12.92 -9.59 31.50
C GLU A 281 11.57 -9.43 30.80
N ILE A 282 10.46 -9.59 31.52
CA ILE A 282 9.12 -9.33 30.98
C ILE A 282 9.02 -7.88 30.50
N ILE A 283 9.50 -6.91 31.28
CA ILE A 283 9.52 -5.49 30.88
C ILE A 283 10.41 -5.26 29.66
N LYS A 284 11.59 -5.90 29.58
CA LYS A 284 12.49 -5.81 28.43
C LYS A 284 11.83 -6.38 27.17
N ASN A 285 11.23 -7.57 27.27
CA ASN A 285 10.50 -8.21 26.18
C ASN A 285 9.29 -7.38 25.75
N TYR A 286 8.60 -6.73 26.68
CA TYR A 286 7.49 -5.84 26.38
C TYR A 286 7.96 -4.57 25.63
N LYS A 287 9.06 -3.95 26.07
CA LYS A 287 9.68 -2.81 25.37
C LYS A 287 10.13 -3.21 23.96
N ASN A 288 10.73 -4.39 23.80
CA ASN A 288 11.15 -4.90 22.50
C ASN A 288 9.98 -5.16 21.58
N LYS A 289 8.92 -5.82 22.08
CA LYS A 289 7.68 -6.00 21.33
C LYS A 289 7.07 -4.67 20.90
N ARG A 290 7.11 -3.65 21.77
CA ARG A 290 6.55 -2.33 21.46
C ARG A 290 7.36 -1.56 20.41
N ASN A 291 8.69 -1.60 20.49
CA ASN A 291 9.57 -0.73 19.69
C ASN A 291 10.07 -1.39 18.39
N HIS A 292 10.23 -2.72 18.39
CA HIS A 292 10.93 -3.45 17.32
C HIS A 292 10.04 -4.48 16.60
N SER A 293 8.75 -4.57 16.94
CA SER A 293 7.87 -5.59 16.34
C SER A 293 7.75 -5.50 14.82
N TRP A 294 7.80 -4.29 14.26
CA TRP A 294 7.71 -4.06 12.82
C TRP A 294 8.90 -4.64 12.04
N ILE A 295 10.07 -4.80 12.67
CA ILE A 295 11.26 -5.39 12.03
C ILE A 295 11.06 -6.87 11.75
N TYR A 296 10.34 -7.57 12.64
CA TYR A 296 10.05 -8.99 12.44
C TYR A 296 9.16 -9.23 11.21
N PHE A 297 8.32 -8.25 10.83
CA PHE A 297 7.59 -8.31 9.56
C PHE A 297 8.55 -8.29 8.36
N ILE A 298 9.54 -7.39 8.38
CA ILE A 298 10.56 -7.29 7.31
C ILE A 298 11.42 -8.56 7.26
N GLN A 299 11.77 -9.12 8.42
CA GLN A 299 12.44 -10.41 8.50
C GLN A 299 11.60 -11.53 7.87
N SER A 300 10.29 -11.60 8.17
CA SER A 300 9.37 -12.56 7.55
C SER A 300 9.33 -12.40 6.02
N ALA A 301 9.31 -11.17 5.51
CA ALA A 301 9.34 -10.89 4.08
C ALA A 301 10.65 -11.36 3.44
N LYS A 302 11.79 -11.09 4.08
CA LYS A 302 13.12 -11.50 3.58
C LYS A 302 13.33 -13.02 3.57
N ASN A 303 12.63 -13.76 4.42
CA ASN A 303 12.67 -15.22 4.40
C ASN A 303 11.83 -15.84 3.27
N LYS A 304 11.08 -15.03 2.51
CA LYS A 304 10.23 -15.48 1.40
C LYS A 304 10.79 -15.12 0.02
N THR A 305 11.72 -14.17 -0.06
CA THR A 305 12.60 -13.96 -1.22
C THR A 305 13.68 -15.02 -1.25
#